data_AF-A0A6P0IVQ0-F1
#
_entry.id   AF-A0A6P0IVQ0-F1
#
_cell.length_a   1.000
_cell.length_b   1.000
_cell.length_c   1.000
_cell.angle_alpha   90.00
_cell.angle_beta   90.00
_cell.angle_gamma   90.00
#
_symmetry.space_group_name_H-M   'P 1'
#
loop_
_entity.id
_entity.type
_entity.pdbx_description
1 polymer ?
#
loop_
_entity_poly.entity_id
_entity_poly.type
_entity_poly.pdbx_seq_one_letter_code
_entity_poly.pdbx_strand_id
1 'polypeptide(L)'
;GATLGAAIAGGDPRRLAHEPTISGIVRVHDPYAYRCPFGYAPEGNPQVYIDHVIQTIEFEGPENVAAILMETITGFNGVIIPPDGYWQALREYADQHGILLICDEVIAGFGRTGKMFAIEHYGVVPDIMAMAKGLTCGYVPMGAVIVRQHIANHFETNPFVCGLTFSGHPLGCAAALATMKVYEDENLVENSRIMGDRLAEKLQEMKAKHPSVGDVRSLGLYGLIECVKNRETREPLAPWNAKPHEMVVMGKMAARLRELGLHGLVRWNWVFMSPPLCINEEQLEEGFAIIDDALKIADEAYEG
;
A
#
# COMPACT_ATOMS: atom_id res chain seq x y z
N GLY A 1 -8.98 7.24 -1.54
CA GLY A 1 -9.97 7.84 -0.61
C GLY A 1 -11.39 7.42 -0.99
N ALA A 2 -12.42 8.06 -0.43
CA ALA A 2 -13.84 7.72 -0.71
C ALA A 2 -14.75 8.93 -1.00
N THR A 3 -14.19 10.14 -1.08
CA THR A 3 -14.87 11.28 -1.72
C THR A 3 -14.74 11.15 -3.23
N LEU A 4 -15.55 11.88 -4.01
CA LEU A 4 -15.55 11.79 -5.48
C LEU A 4 -14.12 11.84 -6.04
N GLY A 5 -13.41 12.97 -5.91
CA GLY A 5 -12.03 13.10 -6.40
C GLY A 5 -11.06 12.03 -5.87
N ALA A 6 -11.10 11.74 -4.57
CA ALA A 6 -10.16 10.81 -3.95
C ALA A 6 -10.45 9.32 -4.25
N ALA A 7 -11.69 8.96 -4.59
CA ALA A 7 -12.05 7.60 -5.01
C ALA A 7 -11.56 7.34 -6.44
N ILE A 8 -11.68 8.35 -7.30
CA ILE A 8 -11.30 8.25 -8.72
C ILE A 8 -9.79 8.27 -8.87
N ALA A 9 -9.09 9.06 -8.06
CA ALA A 9 -7.63 9.06 -8.02
C ALA A 9 -7.05 7.65 -7.76
N GLY A 10 -7.77 6.80 -7.03
CA GLY A 10 -7.37 5.41 -6.79
C GLY A 10 -7.66 4.47 -7.96
N GLY A 11 -6.95 3.34 -8.01
CA GLY A 11 -7.22 2.22 -8.92
C GLY A 11 -8.22 1.18 -8.38
N ASP A 12 -8.70 1.34 -7.16
CA ASP A 12 -9.57 0.36 -6.49
C ASP A 12 -10.97 0.24 -7.14
N PRO A 13 -11.52 -0.97 -7.34
CA PRO A 13 -12.82 -1.16 -8.00
C PRO A 13 -14.01 -0.50 -7.31
N ARG A 14 -13.91 -0.14 -6.02
CA ARG A 14 -14.94 0.64 -5.31
C ARG A 14 -15.22 1.98 -6.00
N ARG A 15 -14.25 2.53 -6.76
CA ARG A 15 -14.46 3.76 -7.55
C ARG A 15 -15.59 3.62 -8.58
N LEU A 16 -15.85 2.41 -9.08
CA LEU A 16 -16.82 2.17 -10.15
C LEU A 16 -18.25 2.53 -9.75
N ALA A 17 -18.57 2.49 -8.46
CA ALA A 17 -19.86 2.93 -7.94
C ALA A 17 -20.05 4.46 -7.98
N HIS A 18 -18.97 5.22 -8.25
CA HIS A 18 -18.95 6.68 -8.31
C HIS A 18 -18.79 7.22 -9.75
N GLU A 19 -18.87 6.36 -10.76
CA GLU A 19 -18.81 6.73 -12.18
C GLU A 19 -20.20 7.11 -12.74
N PRO A 20 -20.32 8.05 -13.71
CA PRO A 20 -19.25 8.85 -14.30
C PRO A 20 -18.78 9.99 -13.39
N THR A 21 -17.59 10.52 -13.68
CA THR A 21 -16.83 11.23 -12.64
C THR A 21 -15.91 12.34 -13.19
N ILE A 22 -15.08 12.97 -12.33
CA ILE A 22 -14.17 14.05 -12.77
C ILE A 22 -13.19 13.56 -13.87
N SER A 23 -12.96 14.39 -14.88
CA SER A 23 -11.97 14.17 -15.93
C SER A 23 -10.55 14.50 -15.45
N GLY A 24 -9.54 14.09 -16.21
CA GLY A 24 -8.13 14.45 -15.96
C GLY A 24 -7.38 13.50 -15.02
N ILE A 25 -7.96 12.34 -14.68
CA ILE A 25 -7.25 11.27 -13.96
C ILE A 25 -6.86 10.18 -14.95
N VAL A 26 -5.57 10.16 -15.30
CA VAL A 26 -4.94 9.11 -16.11
C VAL A 26 -4.31 8.09 -15.16
N ARG A 27 -4.44 6.80 -15.48
CA ARG A 27 -3.96 5.70 -14.62
C ARG A 27 -2.89 4.91 -15.35
N VAL A 28 -1.85 4.58 -14.61
CA VAL A 28 -0.75 3.72 -15.04
C VAL A 28 -0.83 2.39 -14.30
N HIS A 29 -0.17 1.37 -14.83
CA HIS A 29 0.01 0.11 -14.13
C HIS A 29 1.00 0.24 -12.97
N ASP A 30 0.66 -0.37 -11.82
CA ASP A 30 1.60 -0.55 -10.71
C ASP A 30 2.83 -1.37 -11.12
N PRO A 31 3.98 -1.17 -10.47
CA PRO A 31 5.21 -1.95 -10.70
C PRO A 31 5.12 -3.37 -10.12
N TYR A 32 4.18 -4.15 -10.61
CA TYR A 32 3.81 -5.44 -10.04
C TYR A 32 4.53 -6.62 -10.73
N ALA A 33 5.68 -7.03 -10.20
CA ALA A 33 6.53 -8.06 -10.81
C ALA A 33 5.84 -9.43 -10.98
N TYR A 34 5.16 -9.93 -9.94
CA TYR A 34 4.51 -11.26 -9.99
C TYR A 34 3.41 -11.37 -11.05
N ARG A 35 2.78 -10.24 -11.40
CA ARG A 35 1.77 -10.16 -12.47
C ARG A 35 2.09 -9.02 -13.44
N CYS A 36 3.33 -8.99 -13.93
CA CYS A 36 3.79 -7.92 -14.82
C CYS A 36 2.86 -7.80 -16.04
N PRO A 37 2.18 -6.65 -16.25
CA PRO A 37 1.23 -6.47 -17.35
C PRO A 37 1.94 -6.45 -18.72
N PHE A 38 3.26 -6.31 -18.74
CA PHE A 38 4.11 -6.28 -19.93
C PHE A 38 4.72 -7.66 -20.26
N GLY A 39 4.24 -8.73 -19.61
CA GLY A 39 4.64 -10.12 -19.85
C GLY A 39 5.91 -10.55 -19.12
N TYR A 40 6.97 -9.73 -19.13
CA TYR A 40 8.19 -10.01 -18.39
C TYR A 40 8.82 -8.73 -17.85
N ALA A 41 8.92 -8.63 -16.53
CA ALA A 41 9.86 -7.73 -15.86
C ALA A 41 10.78 -8.64 -15.03
N PRO A 42 12.11 -8.63 -15.26
CA PRO A 42 13.02 -9.25 -14.30
C PRO A 42 12.73 -8.69 -12.91
N GLU A 43 12.67 -9.55 -11.89
CA GLU A 43 12.57 -9.08 -10.51
C GLU A 43 13.68 -8.05 -10.23
N GLY A 44 13.28 -6.91 -9.66
CA GLY A 44 14.19 -5.81 -9.37
C GLY A 44 14.56 -4.90 -10.55
N ASN A 45 14.08 -5.13 -11.78
CA ASN A 45 14.28 -4.20 -12.88
C ASN A 45 13.09 -3.21 -12.99
N PRO A 46 13.29 -1.90 -12.70
CA PRO A 46 12.22 -0.92 -12.72
C PRO A 46 11.87 -0.41 -14.14
N GLN A 47 12.73 -0.66 -15.15
CA GLN A 47 12.74 0.11 -16.40
C GLN A 47 11.42 0.05 -17.14
N VAL A 48 10.82 -1.14 -17.29
CA VAL A 48 9.56 -1.29 -18.03
C VAL A 48 8.40 -0.51 -17.38
N TYR A 49 8.43 -0.37 -16.05
CA TYR A 49 7.42 0.39 -15.31
C TYR A 49 7.68 1.89 -15.40
N ILE A 50 8.95 2.31 -15.35
CA ILE A 50 9.35 3.71 -15.56
C ILE A 50 8.93 4.15 -16.97
N ASP A 51 9.28 3.36 -17.99
CA ASP A 51 8.95 3.62 -19.39
C ASP A 51 7.43 3.75 -19.57
N HIS A 52 6.66 2.88 -18.92
CA HIS A 52 5.20 2.96 -18.99
C HIS A 52 4.65 4.28 -18.42
N VAL A 53 5.13 4.74 -17.26
CA VAL A 53 4.69 6.00 -16.67
C VAL A 53 5.08 7.18 -17.55
N ILE A 54 6.34 7.23 -18.00
CA ILE A 54 6.85 8.30 -18.85
C ILE A 54 6.09 8.34 -20.18
N GLN A 55 5.94 7.21 -20.88
CA GLN A 55 5.19 7.15 -22.14
C GLN A 55 3.74 7.61 -21.96
N THR A 56 3.11 7.27 -20.83
CA THR A 56 1.76 7.73 -20.52
C THR A 56 1.71 9.26 -20.36
N ILE A 57 2.70 9.85 -19.68
CA ILE A 57 2.80 11.31 -19.54
C ILE A 57 3.05 11.98 -20.90
N GLU A 58 3.92 11.41 -21.72
CA GLU A 58 4.21 11.91 -23.08
C GLU A 58 2.97 11.89 -23.98
N PHE A 59 2.11 10.88 -23.86
CA PHE A 59 0.84 10.83 -24.62
C PHE A 59 -0.15 11.92 -24.23
N GLU A 60 -0.15 12.34 -22.97
CA GLU A 60 -1.00 13.43 -22.47
C GLU A 60 -0.39 14.83 -22.74
N GLY A 61 0.89 14.87 -23.11
CA GLY A 61 1.69 16.09 -23.16
C GLY A 61 2.15 16.49 -21.76
N PRO A 62 3.46 16.45 -21.44
CA PRO A 62 3.95 16.73 -20.10
C PRO A 62 3.49 18.08 -19.53
N GLU A 63 3.32 19.10 -20.37
CA GLU A 63 2.81 20.42 -20.01
C GLU A 63 1.35 20.43 -19.52
N ASN A 64 0.58 19.38 -19.80
CA ASN A 64 -0.80 19.21 -19.35
C ASN A 64 -0.90 18.39 -18.06
N VAL A 65 0.20 17.82 -17.57
CA VAL A 65 0.22 16.96 -16.38
C VAL A 65 0.63 17.76 -15.15
N ALA A 66 -0.30 17.94 -14.21
CA ALA A 66 -0.04 18.70 -12.99
C ALA A 66 0.77 17.92 -11.95
N ALA A 67 0.52 16.61 -11.81
CA ALA A 67 1.13 15.80 -10.77
C ALA A 67 1.14 14.30 -11.09
N ILE A 68 2.14 13.61 -10.55
CA ILE A 68 2.18 12.17 -10.38
C ILE A 68 1.72 11.87 -8.94
N LEU A 69 0.61 11.14 -8.79
CA LEU A 69 0.05 10.75 -7.49
C LEU A 69 0.03 9.24 -7.34
N MET A 70 0.76 8.72 -6.35
CA MET A 70 0.83 7.28 -6.07
C MET A 70 0.98 6.99 -4.57
N GLU A 71 0.45 5.85 -4.13
CA GLU A 71 0.85 5.26 -2.85
C GLU A 71 2.33 4.87 -2.92
N THR A 72 3.14 5.20 -1.90
CA THR A 72 4.57 4.86 -1.96
C THR A 72 4.80 3.36 -2.07
N ILE A 73 4.05 2.60 -1.25
CA ILE A 73 3.85 1.17 -1.37
C ILE A 73 2.36 0.98 -1.60
N THR A 74 1.97 0.49 -2.77
CA THR A 74 0.55 0.33 -3.12
C THR A 74 -0.08 -0.67 -2.17
N GLY A 75 -0.96 -0.17 -1.32
CA GLY A 75 -1.35 -0.90 -0.14
C GLY A 75 -2.51 -1.86 -0.39
N PHE A 76 -3.72 -1.30 -0.43
CA PHE A 76 -4.96 -2.07 -0.47
C PHE A 76 -5.12 -2.92 -1.75
N ASN A 77 -4.36 -2.61 -2.79
CA ASN A 77 -4.34 -3.30 -4.07
C ASN A 77 -3.24 -4.35 -4.20
N GLY A 78 -2.58 -4.74 -3.09
CA GLY A 78 -1.78 -5.96 -3.05
C GLY A 78 -0.37 -5.84 -2.49
N VAL A 79 -0.09 -4.83 -1.65
CA VAL A 79 1.24 -4.59 -1.04
C VAL A 79 2.33 -4.65 -2.10
N ILE A 80 2.20 -3.79 -3.12
CA ILE A 80 3.12 -3.77 -4.25
C ILE A 80 4.25 -2.82 -3.89
N ILE A 81 5.45 -3.38 -3.76
CA ILE A 81 6.67 -2.66 -3.37
C ILE A 81 7.41 -2.30 -4.67
N PRO A 82 7.50 -1.00 -5.02
CA PRO A 82 8.25 -0.59 -6.20
C PRO A 82 9.71 -1.02 -6.12
N PRO A 83 10.31 -1.52 -7.21
CA PRO A 83 11.72 -1.87 -7.28
C PRO A 83 12.61 -0.62 -7.13
N ASP A 84 13.84 -0.84 -6.68
CA ASP A 84 14.85 0.22 -6.56
C ASP A 84 15.05 0.94 -7.91
N GLY A 85 15.24 2.26 -7.84
CA GLY A 85 15.37 3.12 -9.03
C GLY A 85 14.04 3.65 -9.57
N TYR A 86 12.90 3.02 -9.26
CA TYR A 86 11.59 3.46 -9.76
C TYR A 86 11.24 4.89 -9.31
N TRP A 87 11.22 5.14 -8.00
CA TRP A 87 10.88 6.45 -7.45
C TRP A 87 11.88 7.54 -7.82
N GLN A 88 13.17 7.20 -7.90
CA GLN A 88 14.23 8.13 -8.27
C GLN A 88 14.05 8.61 -9.71
N ALA A 89 13.77 7.69 -10.65
CA ALA A 89 13.52 8.04 -12.04
C ALA A 89 12.26 8.91 -12.21
N LEU A 90 11.18 8.60 -11.48
CA LEU A 90 9.97 9.44 -11.51
C LEU A 90 10.22 10.84 -10.94
N ARG A 91 11.01 10.94 -9.86
CA ARG A 91 11.40 12.24 -9.29
C ARG A 91 12.20 13.07 -10.29
N GLU A 92 13.22 12.47 -10.91
CA GLU A 92 14.06 13.14 -11.90
C GLU A 92 13.22 13.65 -13.09
N TYR A 93 12.36 12.79 -13.65
CA TYR A 93 11.48 13.17 -14.75
C TYR A 93 10.50 14.28 -14.33
N ALA A 94 9.87 14.15 -13.16
CA ALA A 94 8.94 15.15 -12.64
C ALA A 94 9.62 16.53 -12.46
N ASP A 95 10.87 16.56 -11.98
CA ASP A 95 11.65 17.80 -11.84
C ASP A 95 11.94 18.46 -13.20
N GLN A 96 12.27 17.68 -14.23
CA GLN A 96 12.57 18.18 -15.56
C GLN A 96 11.35 18.85 -16.24
N HIS A 97 10.14 18.39 -15.91
CA HIS A 97 8.89 18.81 -16.55
C HIS A 97 8.02 19.73 -15.67
N GLY A 98 8.45 20.04 -14.44
CA GLY A 98 7.66 20.85 -13.51
C GLY A 98 6.39 20.15 -13.00
N ILE A 99 6.39 18.82 -13.01
CA ILE A 99 5.29 17.98 -12.54
C ILE A 99 5.46 17.75 -11.03
N LEU A 100 4.40 17.91 -10.25
CA LEU A 100 4.47 17.66 -8.80
C LEU A 100 4.48 16.17 -8.50
N LEU A 101 5.29 15.75 -7.53
CA LEU A 101 5.25 14.39 -7.01
C LEU A 101 4.45 14.33 -5.71
N ILE A 102 3.37 13.54 -5.70
CA ILE A 102 2.50 13.33 -4.55
C ILE A 102 2.62 11.88 -4.07
N CYS A 103 3.12 11.71 -2.85
CA CYS A 103 3.17 10.40 -2.19
C CYS A 103 1.98 10.26 -1.23
N ASP A 104 1.15 9.25 -1.45
CA ASP A 104 0.15 8.81 -0.48
C ASP A 104 0.81 7.86 0.54
N GLU A 105 1.10 8.38 1.73
CA GLU A 105 1.69 7.67 2.87
C GLU A 105 0.62 7.29 3.90
N VAL A 106 -0.68 7.33 3.54
CA VAL A 106 -1.77 7.08 4.47
C VAL A 106 -1.69 5.68 5.10
N ILE A 107 -1.21 4.67 4.39
CA ILE A 107 -0.99 3.31 4.94
C ILE A 107 0.47 3.08 5.33
N ALA A 108 1.39 3.40 4.42
CA ALA A 108 2.79 2.99 4.51
C ALA A 108 3.64 3.90 5.43
N GLY A 109 3.13 5.08 5.77
CA GLY A 109 3.77 6.01 6.68
C GLY A 109 3.63 5.61 8.16
N PHE A 110 4.23 6.45 9.01
CA PHE A 110 4.30 6.30 10.46
C PHE A 110 4.86 4.94 10.91
N GLY A 111 5.97 4.50 10.33
CA GLY A 111 6.69 3.31 10.81
C GLY A 111 6.26 1.99 10.19
N ARG A 112 5.16 1.94 9.42
CA ARG A 112 4.61 0.68 8.88
C ARG A 112 5.63 -0.16 8.11
N THR A 113 6.52 0.48 7.37
CA THR A 113 7.53 -0.18 6.52
C THR A 113 8.92 -0.28 7.15
N GLY A 114 9.05 -0.01 8.45
CA GLY A 114 10.36 0.03 9.15
C GLY A 114 11.14 1.34 8.97
N LYS A 115 10.54 2.35 8.30
CA LYS A 115 10.96 3.75 8.29
C LYS A 115 9.79 4.65 8.65
N MET A 116 10.05 5.90 9.03
CA MET A 116 8.98 6.82 9.42
C MET A 116 8.01 7.03 8.26
N PHE A 117 8.52 7.32 7.07
CA PHE A 117 7.74 7.30 5.82
C PHE A 117 8.34 6.31 4.83
N ALA A 118 7.50 5.63 4.05
CA ALA A 118 7.99 4.62 3.13
C ALA A 118 8.89 5.21 2.02
N ILE A 119 8.66 6.47 1.64
CA ILE A 119 9.44 7.12 0.57
C ILE A 119 10.92 7.28 0.93
N GLU A 120 11.24 7.26 2.23
CA GLU A 120 12.61 7.27 2.74
C GLU A 120 13.40 6.02 2.33
N HIS A 121 12.75 4.89 2.00
CA HIS A 121 13.44 3.71 1.45
C HIS A 121 14.12 4.03 0.12
N TYR A 122 13.58 4.97 -0.64
CA TYR A 122 14.06 5.34 -1.96
C TYR A 122 14.94 6.61 -1.96
N GLY A 123 15.08 7.28 -0.82
CA GLY A 123 15.84 8.54 -0.74
C GLY A 123 15.24 9.67 -1.59
N VAL A 124 13.93 9.61 -1.85
CA VAL A 124 13.18 10.60 -2.62
C VAL A 124 12.41 11.51 -1.68
N VAL A 125 12.31 12.80 -2.01
CA VAL A 125 11.52 13.77 -1.25
C VAL A 125 10.39 14.29 -2.14
N PRO A 126 9.12 13.98 -1.84
CA PRO A 126 7.99 14.41 -2.67
C PRO A 126 7.70 15.91 -2.51
N ASP A 127 6.82 16.42 -3.36
CA ASP A 127 6.31 17.79 -3.28
C ASP A 127 5.15 17.91 -2.30
N ILE A 128 4.29 16.89 -2.28
CA ILE A 128 3.13 16.78 -1.43
C ILE A 128 3.08 15.38 -0.84
N MET A 129 2.69 15.25 0.42
CA MET A 129 2.47 13.95 1.04
C MET A 129 1.12 13.93 1.78
N ALA A 130 0.32 12.91 1.49
CA ALA A 130 -0.94 12.65 2.17
C ALA A 130 -0.74 11.68 3.32
N MET A 131 -1.29 11.99 4.49
CA MET A 131 -1.10 11.27 5.74
C MET A 131 -2.42 11.12 6.50
N ALA A 132 -2.64 9.99 7.16
CA ALA A 132 -3.74 9.76 8.10
C ALA A 132 -3.39 8.51 8.93
N LYS A 133 -4.39 7.69 9.30
CA LYS A 133 -4.24 6.38 9.99
C LYS A 133 -3.20 6.38 11.11
N GLY A 134 -1.96 5.97 10.81
CA GLY A 134 -0.84 5.93 11.75
C GLY A 134 -0.52 7.29 12.39
N LEU A 135 -0.94 8.40 11.79
CA LEU A 135 -0.81 9.76 12.32
C LEU A 135 -1.38 9.88 13.75
N THR A 136 -2.50 9.20 14.02
CA THR A 136 -3.16 9.21 15.34
C THR A 136 -3.35 7.80 15.88
N CYS A 137 -2.74 6.79 15.26
CA CYS A 137 -2.98 5.36 15.54
C CYS A 137 -4.48 4.99 15.58
N GLY A 138 -5.32 5.72 14.84
CA GLY A 138 -6.77 5.53 14.82
C GLY A 138 -7.54 6.02 16.05
N TYR A 139 -6.89 6.64 17.05
CA TYR A 139 -7.56 7.13 18.26
C TYR A 139 -8.52 8.28 17.99
N VAL A 140 -8.15 9.18 17.07
CA VAL A 140 -8.96 10.32 16.66
C VAL A 140 -8.90 10.47 15.14
N PRO A 141 -10.03 10.64 14.43
CA PRO A 141 -10.02 10.86 12.99
C PRO A 141 -9.23 12.13 12.63
N MET A 142 -8.14 11.95 11.90
CA MET A 142 -7.33 13.04 11.39
C MET A 142 -6.64 12.60 10.10
N GLY A 143 -6.65 13.50 9.12
CA GLY A 143 -5.78 13.44 7.95
C GLY A 143 -5.00 14.73 7.86
N ALA A 144 -3.84 14.67 7.23
CA ALA A 144 -2.96 15.80 6.99
C ALA A 144 -2.41 15.72 5.57
N VAL A 145 -2.18 16.88 4.98
CA VAL A 145 -1.40 17.03 3.76
C VAL A 145 -0.25 17.95 4.11
N ILE A 146 0.97 17.48 3.90
CA ILE A 146 2.18 18.31 4.01
C ILE A 146 2.66 18.66 2.62
N VAL A 147 3.13 19.89 2.44
CA VAL A 147 3.59 20.42 1.15
C VAL A 147 4.97 21.05 1.30
N ARG A 148 5.76 21.05 0.22
CA ARG A 148 7.02 21.79 0.15
C ARG A 148 6.76 23.29 0.32
N GLN A 149 7.77 23.98 0.87
CA GLN A 149 7.71 25.41 1.15
C GLN A 149 7.32 26.26 -0.08
N HIS A 150 7.79 25.92 -1.28
CA HIS A 150 7.47 26.69 -2.48
C HIS A 150 5.96 26.66 -2.83
N ILE A 151 5.28 25.53 -2.54
CA ILE A 151 3.83 25.41 -2.70
C ILE A 151 3.11 26.25 -1.65
N ALA A 152 3.54 26.16 -0.39
CA ALA A 152 2.98 26.97 0.70
C ALA A 152 3.12 28.47 0.40
N ASN A 153 4.30 28.92 -0.08
CA ASN A 153 4.58 30.31 -0.41
C ASN A 153 3.64 30.89 -1.48
N HIS A 154 3.15 30.07 -2.42
CA HIS A 154 2.17 30.52 -3.40
C HIS A 154 0.90 31.03 -2.71
N PHE A 155 0.46 30.37 -1.64
CA PHE A 155 -0.77 30.69 -0.93
C PHE A 155 -0.65 31.83 0.08
N GLU A 156 0.56 32.37 0.30
CA GLU A 156 0.77 33.60 1.09
C GLU A 156 0.19 34.84 0.40
N THR A 157 0.16 34.84 -0.94
CA THR A 157 -0.41 35.94 -1.74
C THR A 157 -1.64 35.54 -2.56
N ASN A 158 -1.92 34.25 -2.69
CA ASN A 158 -3.07 33.71 -3.40
C ASN A 158 -3.98 32.96 -2.41
N PRO A 159 -5.21 33.41 -2.13
CA PRO A 159 -6.06 32.74 -1.16
C PRO A 159 -6.34 31.27 -1.53
N PHE A 160 -6.02 30.34 -0.63
CA PHE A 160 -6.44 28.95 -0.76
C PHE A 160 -7.93 28.82 -0.43
N VAL A 161 -8.78 28.68 -1.45
CA VAL A 161 -10.24 28.60 -1.30
C VAL A 161 -10.67 27.18 -0.94
N CYS A 162 -10.20 26.70 0.20
CA CYS A 162 -10.52 25.38 0.74
C CYS A 162 -10.37 25.38 2.26
N GLY A 163 -11.27 24.69 2.95
CA GLY A 163 -11.23 24.56 4.40
C GLY A 163 -12.33 23.65 4.92
N LEU A 164 -12.01 22.85 5.93
CA LEU A 164 -12.97 22.03 6.65
C LEU A 164 -13.19 22.67 8.02
N THR A 165 -14.42 22.61 8.56
CA THR A 165 -14.75 23.15 9.89
C THR A 165 -13.82 22.62 10.99
N PHE A 166 -13.35 21.38 10.85
CA PHE A 166 -12.48 20.71 11.82
C PHE A 166 -11.00 20.66 11.39
N SER A 167 -10.59 21.46 10.40
CA SER A 167 -9.17 21.63 10.08
C SER A 167 -8.41 22.11 11.31
N GLY A 168 -7.36 21.38 11.69
CA GLY A 168 -6.57 21.69 12.89
C GLY A 168 -7.28 21.44 14.22
N HIS A 169 -8.27 20.53 14.26
CA HIS A 169 -9.01 20.23 15.48
C HIS A 169 -8.07 19.87 16.66
N PRO A 170 -8.10 20.61 17.79
CA PRO A 170 -7.11 20.46 18.87
C PRO A 170 -6.98 19.05 19.44
N LEU A 171 -8.10 18.31 19.55
CA LEU A 171 -8.08 16.91 20.00
C LEU A 171 -7.31 15.99 19.03
N GLY A 172 -7.44 16.21 17.72
CA GLY A 172 -6.70 15.46 16.71
C GLY A 172 -5.21 15.78 16.79
N CYS A 173 -4.86 17.06 16.92
CA CYS A 173 -3.48 17.50 17.11
C CYS A 173 -2.83 16.90 18.37
N ALA A 174 -3.55 16.90 19.50
CA ALA A 174 -3.08 16.32 20.74
C ALA A 174 -2.87 14.81 20.63
N ALA A 175 -3.80 14.09 19.99
CA ALA A 175 -3.66 12.65 19.74
C ALA A 175 -2.48 12.35 18.82
N ALA A 176 -2.25 13.16 17.78
CA ALA A 176 -1.12 13.01 16.88
C ALA A 176 0.22 13.21 17.62
N LEU A 177 0.34 14.27 18.42
CA LEU A 177 1.55 14.53 19.22
C LEU A 177 1.83 13.40 20.22
N ALA A 178 0.80 12.90 20.90
CA ALA A 178 0.94 11.77 21.81
C ALA A 178 1.36 10.49 21.06
N THR A 179 0.82 10.26 19.87
CA THR A 179 1.19 9.12 19.02
C THR A 179 2.65 9.20 18.59
N MET A 180 3.12 10.38 18.16
CA MET A 180 4.53 10.57 17.78
C MET A 180 5.45 10.29 18.97
N LYS A 181 5.09 10.78 20.16
CA LYS A 181 5.84 10.51 21.39
C LYS A 181 5.95 9.02 21.68
N VAL A 182 4.89 8.24 21.47
CA VAL A 182 4.92 6.78 21.64
C VAL A 182 5.81 6.11 20.59
N TYR A 183 5.75 6.53 19.31
CA TYR A 183 6.65 5.99 18.28
C TYR A 183 8.13 6.18 18.65
N GLU A 184 8.48 7.33 19.23
CA GLU A 184 9.83 7.67 19.70
C GLU A 184 10.20 6.91 20.99
N ASP A 185 9.39 7.03 22.05
CA ASP A 185 9.68 6.48 23.38
C ASP A 185 9.79 4.94 23.35
N GLU A 186 8.95 4.28 22.55
CA GLU A 186 8.90 2.80 22.44
C GLU A 186 9.68 2.24 21.24
N ASN A 187 10.36 3.10 20.46
CA ASN A 187 11.13 2.71 19.26
C ASN A 187 10.32 1.86 18.26
N LEU A 188 9.04 2.18 18.06
CA LEU A 188 8.12 1.34 17.28
C LEU A 188 8.48 1.25 15.79
N VAL A 189 9.13 2.28 15.23
CA VAL A 189 9.64 2.23 13.85
C VAL A 189 10.73 1.17 13.72
N GLU A 190 11.63 1.10 14.69
CA GLU A 190 12.68 0.07 14.73
C GLU A 190 12.10 -1.31 15.03
N ASN A 191 11.10 -1.42 15.92
CA ASN A 191 10.40 -2.68 16.12
C ASN A 191 9.72 -3.18 14.84
N SER A 192 9.12 -2.27 14.05
CA SER A 192 8.54 -2.61 12.74
C SER A 192 9.59 -3.11 11.75
N ARG A 193 10.81 -2.58 11.80
CA ARG A 193 11.94 -3.09 11.01
C ARG A 193 12.33 -4.51 11.46
N ILE A 194 12.58 -4.71 12.76
CA ILE A 194 13.03 -5.99 13.33
C ILE A 194 11.95 -7.09 13.16
N MET A 195 10.71 -6.83 13.57
CA MET A 195 9.61 -7.77 13.40
C MET A 195 9.22 -7.95 11.93
N GLY A 196 9.48 -6.95 11.08
CA GLY A 196 9.36 -7.05 9.63
C GLY A 196 10.32 -8.06 9.01
N ASP A 197 11.56 -8.15 9.51
CA ASP A 197 12.52 -9.18 9.09
C ASP A 197 11.99 -10.59 9.41
N ARG A 198 11.41 -10.77 10.61
CA ARG A 198 10.77 -12.03 11.03
C ARG A 198 9.52 -12.35 10.20
N LEU A 199 8.69 -11.34 9.92
CA LEU A 199 7.54 -11.46 9.04
C LEU A 199 7.97 -11.96 7.65
N ALA A 200 9.01 -11.36 7.06
CA ALA A 200 9.51 -11.73 5.74
C ALA A 200 10.01 -13.19 5.70
N GLU A 201 10.77 -13.62 6.73
CA GLU A 201 11.25 -14.99 6.86
C GLU A 201 10.08 -15.99 6.92
N LYS A 202 9.09 -15.74 7.77
CA LYS A 202 7.90 -16.60 7.90
C LYS A 202 7.06 -16.66 6.65
N LEU A 203 6.95 -15.57 5.92
CA LEU A 203 6.28 -15.57 4.62
C LEU A 203 7.00 -16.47 3.61
N GLN A 204 8.33 -16.47 3.58
CA GLN A 204 9.08 -17.38 2.71
C GLN A 204 8.93 -18.85 3.16
N GLU A 205 8.91 -19.12 4.47
CA GLU A 205 8.62 -20.47 4.99
C GLU A 205 7.23 -20.96 4.53
N MET A 206 6.20 -20.10 4.63
CA MET A 206 4.86 -20.42 4.18
C MET A 206 4.80 -20.64 2.67
N LYS A 207 5.49 -19.80 1.88
CA LYS A 207 5.63 -19.99 0.43
C LYS A 207 6.35 -21.31 0.11
N ALA A 208 7.30 -21.76 0.91
CA ALA A 208 7.94 -23.05 0.69
C ALA A 208 7.01 -24.23 1.05
N LYS A 209 6.23 -24.10 2.13
CA LYS A 209 5.40 -25.17 2.68
C LYS A 209 4.07 -25.39 1.97
N HIS A 210 3.38 -24.32 1.58
CA HIS A 210 2.00 -24.38 1.10
C HIS A 210 1.93 -24.23 -0.42
N PRO A 211 1.61 -25.28 -1.20
CA PRO A 211 1.58 -25.22 -2.67
C PRO A 211 0.68 -24.10 -3.20
N SER A 212 -0.43 -23.80 -2.51
CA SER A 212 -1.35 -22.73 -2.89
C SER A 212 -0.77 -21.32 -2.73
N VAL A 213 0.35 -21.12 -2.02
CA VAL A 213 1.02 -19.82 -1.93
C VAL A 213 1.86 -19.59 -3.18
N GLY A 214 1.38 -18.70 -4.05
CA GLY A 214 2.05 -18.35 -5.31
C GLY A 214 3.12 -17.28 -5.11
N ASP A 215 2.82 -16.28 -4.28
CA ASP A 215 3.76 -15.22 -3.95
C ASP A 215 3.54 -14.65 -2.56
N VAL A 216 4.59 -14.04 -2.03
CA VAL A 216 4.54 -13.30 -0.77
C VAL A 216 5.31 -12.00 -0.91
N ARG A 217 4.79 -10.95 -0.28
CA ARG A 217 5.40 -9.60 -0.34
C ARG A 217 5.40 -9.00 1.04
N SER A 218 6.52 -8.38 1.42
CA SER A 218 6.60 -7.66 2.69
C SER A 218 7.66 -6.57 2.70
N LEU A 219 7.37 -5.49 3.42
CA LEU A 219 8.33 -4.46 3.80
C LEU A 219 7.97 -3.93 5.19
N GLY A 220 8.85 -4.11 6.17
CA GLY A 220 8.53 -3.89 7.59
C GLY A 220 7.35 -4.77 8.03
N LEU A 221 6.50 -4.26 8.93
CA LEU A 221 5.24 -4.91 9.31
C LEU A 221 4.12 -4.71 8.28
N TYR A 222 4.43 -4.66 6.98
CA TYR A 222 3.43 -4.65 5.92
C TYR A 222 3.62 -5.86 5.02
N GLY A 223 2.79 -6.89 5.20
CA GLY A 223 2.91 -8.15 4.49
C GLY A 223 1.64 -8.58 3.77
N LEU A 224 1.81 -9.50 2.83
CA LEU A 224 0.73 -10.14 2.10
C LEU A 224 1.15 -11.53 1.61
N ILE A 225 0.19 -12.47 1.69
CA ILE A 225 0.26 -13.77 1.02
C ILE A 225 -0.71 -13.74 -0.17
N GLU A 226 -0.21 -14.15 -1.32
CA GLU A 226 -1.00 -14.33 -2.53
C GLU A 226 -1.22 -15.80 -2.85
N CYS A 227 -2.48 -16.21 -2.79
CA CYS A 227 -2.88 -17.59 -3.02
C CYS A 227 -3.26 -17.81 -4.49
N VAL A 228 -2.87 -18.94 -5.06
CA VAL A 228 -3.09 -19.34 -6.45
C VAL A 228 -3.56 -20.78 -6.51
N LYS A 229 -4.29 -21.12 -7.56
CA LYS A 229 -4.62 -22.50 -7.90
C LYS A 229 -3.42 -23.26 -8.44
N ASN A 230 -2.52 -22.59 -9.13
CA ASN A 230 -1.35 -23.21 -9.72
C ASN A 230 -0.19 -22.21 -9.78
N ARG A 231 1.01 -22.61 -9.36
CA ARG A 231 2.20 -21.73 -9.31
C ARG A 231 2.78 -21.39 -10.68
N GLU A 232 2.66 -22.29 -11.64
CA GLU A 232 3.16 -22.10 -13.00
C GLU A 232 2.26 -21.12 -13.76
N THR A 233 0.94 -21.33 -13.74
CA THR A 233 -0.03 -20.46 -14.43
C THR A 233 -0.30 -19.16 -13.67
N ARG A 234 -0.05 -19.16 -12.36
CA ARG A 234 -0.37 -18.08 -11.41
C ARG A 234 -1.86 -17.76 -11.36
N GLU A 235 -2.74 -18.69 -11.74
CA GLU A 235 -4.19 -18.47 -11.68
C GLU A 235 -4.62 -18.20 -10.23
N PRO A 236 -5.27 -17.07 -9.90
CA PRO A 236 -5.62 -16.74 -8.53
C PRO A 236 -6.76 -17.63 -7.99
N LEU A 237 -6.76 -17.94 -6.70
CA LEU A 237 -7.89 -18.67 -6.08
C LEU A 237 -9.22 -17.88 -6.12
N ALA A 238 -9.14 -16.56 -6.11
CA ALA A 238 -10.25 -15.65 -6.35
C ALA A 238 -9.73 -14.47 -7.18
N PRO A 239 -10.38 -14.13 -8.32
CA PRO A 239 -9.89 -13.10 -9.22
C PRO A 239 -9.96 -11.69 -8.61
N TRP A 240 -9.24 -10.76 -9.22
CA TRP A 240 -9.39 -9.34 -8.91
C TRP A 240 -10.86 -8.92 -9.08
N ASN A 241 -11.37 -8.15 -8.11
CA ASN A 241 -12.77 -7.74 -8.04
C ASN A 241 -13.79 -8.91 -7.96
N ALA A 242 -13.37 -10.06 -7.41
CA ALA A 242 -14.22 -11.24 -7.23
C ALA A 242 -15.55 -10.91 -6.53
N LYS A 243 -16.61 -11.53 -7.02
CA LYS A 243 -17.94 -11.57 -6.44
C LYS A 243 -18.00 -12.59 -5.29
N PRO A 244 -19.02 -12.53 -4.42
CA PRO A 244 -19.13 -13.46 -3.30
C PRO A 244 -19.06 -14.95 -3.68
N HIS A 245 -19.59 -15.34 -4.83
CA HIS A 245 -19.57 -16.73 -5.30
C HIS A 245 -18.20 -17.19 -5.84
N GLU A 246 -17.29 -16.26 -6.13
CA GLU A 246 -15.90 -16.55 -6.55
C GLU A 246 -14.96 -16.59 -5.33
N MET A 247 -15.43 -16.16 -4.16
CA MET A 247 -14.69 -16.09 -2.90
C MET A 247 -14.80 -17.37 -2.06
N VAL A 248 -15.25 -18.51 -2.59
CA VAL A 248 -15.63 -19.68 -1.76
C VAL A 248 -14.46 -20.19 -0.92
N VAL A 249 -13.30 -20.46 -1.53
CA VAL A 249 -12.12 -20.98 -0.82
C VAL A 249 -11.56 -19.94 0.14
N MET A 250 -11.32 -18.73 -0.37
CA MET A 250 -10.77 -17.61 0.41
C MET A 250 -11.71 -17.17 1.54
N GLY A 251 -13.02 -17.31 1.35
CA GLY A 251 -14.05 -17.05 2.36
C GLY A 251 -14.05 -18.08 3.49
N LYS A 252 -13.82 -19.36 3.17
CA LYS A 252 -13.58 -20.41 4.19
C LYS A 252 -12.31 -20.14 4.98
N MET A 253 -11.21 -19.77 4.31
CA MET A 253 -9.98 -19.35 5.00
C MET A 253 -10.25 -18.18 5.94
N ALA A 254 -10.91 -17.12 5.45
CA ALA A 254 -11.24 -15.96 6.26
C ALA A 254 -12.11 -16.32 7.48
N ALA A 255 -13.03 -17.28 7.34
CA ALA A 255 -13.82 -17.80 8.46
C ALA A 255 -12.94 -18.58 9.46
N ARG A 256 -12.03 -19.41 8.96
CA ARG A 256 -11.09 -20.19 9.80
C ARG A 256 -10.15 -19.30 10.61
N LEU A 257 -9.59 -18.26 9.99
CA LEU A 257 -8.78 -17.27 10.70
C LEU A 257 -9.55 -16.66 11.89
N ARG A 258 -10.80 -16.25 11.66
CA ARG A 258 -11.66 -15.68 12.73
C ARG A 258 -12.04 -16.69 13.81
N GLU A 259 -12.31 -17.94 13.44
CA GLU A 259 -12.61 -19.02 14.38
C GLU A 259 -11.44 -19.27 15.35
N LEU A 260 -10.22 -19.18 14.83
CA LEU A 260 -8.98 -19.33 15.60
C LEU A 260 -8.54 -18.03 16.31
N GLY A 261 -9.31 -16.94 16.21
CA GLY A 261 -9.05 -15.69 16.91
C GLY A 261 -8.21 -14.66 16.14
N LEU A 262 -7.80 -14.93 14.90
CA LEU A 262 -7.04 -13.98 14.09
C LEU A 262 -7.96 -13.08 13.26
N HIS A 263 -7.97 -11.80 13.59
CA HIS A 263 -8.70 -10.77 12.84
C HIS A 263 -7.79 -10.10 11.81
N GLY A 264 -7.85 -10.57 10.56
CA GLY A 264 -7.13 -10.02 9.42
C GLY A 264 -8.03 -9.70 8.23
N LEU A 265 -7.44 -9.11 7.19
CA LEU A 265 -8.13 -8.83 5.93
C LEU A 265 -7.78 -9.92 4.91
N VAL A 266 -8.79 -10.70 4.53
CA VAL A 266 -8.75 -11.54 3.33
C VAL A 266 -9.53 -10.83 2.23
N ARG A 267 -8.86 -10.50 1.13
CA ARG A 267 -9.47 -9.82 -0.01
C ARG A 267 -9.05 -10.54 -1.28
N TRP A 268 -10.04 -11.08 -2.00
CA TRP A 268 -9.78 -11.91 -3.17
C TRP A 268 -8.83 -13.04 -2.81
N ASN A 269 -7.79 -13.25 -3.59
CA ASN A 269 -6.77 -14.24 -3.33
C ASN A 269 -5.65 -13.76 -2.38
N TRP A 270 -5.85 -12.64 -1.68
CA TRP A 270 -4.85 -12.06 -0.78
C TRP A 270 -5.23 -12.19 0.68
N VAL A 271 -4.24 -12.54 1.49
CA VAL A 271 -4.29 -12.46 2.95
C VAL A 271 -3.31 -11.37 3.39
N PHE A 272 -3.83 -10.26 3.91
CA PHE A 272 -3.03 -9.12 4.34
C PHE A 272 -2.58 -9.26 5.79
N MET A 273 -1.34 -8.86 6.07
CA MET A 273 -0.77 -8.77 7.41
C MET A 273 -0.28 -7.34 7.66
N SER A 274 -0.88 -6.69 8.64
CA SER A 274 -0.50 -5.34 9.07
C SER A 274 -0.75 -5.17 10.57
N PRO A 275 -0.09 -5.98 11.43
CA PRO A 275 -0.32 -5.93 12.87
C PRO A 275 0.05 -4.56 13.47
N PRO A 276 -0.39 -4.24 14.69
CA PRO A 276 0.12 -3.07 15.42
C PRO A 276 1.65 -3.06 15.48
N LEU A 277 2.27 -1.89 15.45
CA LEU A 277 3.74 -1.78 15.43
C LEU A 277 4.42 -2.23 16.73
N CYS A 278 3.65 -2.39 17.81
CA CYS A 278 4.10 -2.93 19.08
C CYS A 278 3.99 -4.46 19.18
N ILE A 279 3.64 -5.16 18.08
CA ILE A 279 3.63 -6.63 18.07
C ILE A 279 5.00 -7.19 18.45
N ASN A 280 5.02 -8.26 19.23
CA ASN A 280 6.23 -8.98 19.59
C ASN A 280 6.35 -10.30 18.80
N GLU A 281 7.50 -10.97 18.92
CA GLU A 281 7.76 -12.22 18.19
C GLU A 281 6.78 -13.34 18.56
N GLU A 282 6.44 -13.50 19.84
CA GLU A 282 5.50 -14.53 20.30
C GLU A 282 4.11 -14.38 19.65
N GLN A 283 3.57 -13.16 19.64
CA GLN A 283 2.29 -12.84 19.00
C GLN A 283 2.34 -13.01 17.48
N LEU A 284 3.49 -12.69 16.88
CA LEU A 284 3.70 -12.88 15.44
C LEU A 284 3.69 -14.37 15.09
N GLU A 285 4.39 -15.20 15.85
CA GLU A 285 4.42 -16.67 15.71
C GLU A 285 3.03 -17.28 15.94
N GLU A 286 2.27 -16.82 16.94
CA GLU A 286 0.88 -17.24 17.16
C GLU A 286 0.01 -16.96 15.94
N GLY A 287 0.10 -15.74 15.39
CA GLY A 287 -0.64 -15.36 14.19
C GLY A 287 -0.26 -16.21 12.98
N PHE A 288 1.02 -16.53 12.82
CA PHE A 288 1.50 -17.39 11.74
C PHE A 288 1.05 -18.84 11.88
N ALA A 289 1.01 -19.39 13.09
CA ALA A 289 0.47 -20.74 13.32
C ALA A 289 -1.02 -20.84 12.90
N ILE A 290 -1.79 -19.77 13.11
CA ILE A 290 -3.19 -19.69 12.68
C ILE A 290 -3.30 -19.58 11.14
N ILE A 291 -2.46 -18.76 10.52
CA ILE A 291 -2.43 -18.59 9.05
C ILE A 291 -2.01 -19.91 8.37
N ASP A 292 -1.01 -20.61 8.92
CA ASP A 292 -0.55 -21.92 8.46
C ASP A 292 -1.69 -22.95 8.44
N ASP A 293 -2.50 -23.01 9.50
CA ASP A 293 -3.66 -23.90 9.55
C ASP A 293 -4.72 -23.54 8.51
N ALA A 294 -5.02 -22.24 8.36
CA ALA A 294 -5.99 -21.78 7.38
C ALA A 294 -5.54 -22.00 5.93
N LEU A 295 -4.24 -21.92 5.64
CA LEU A 295 -3.69 -22.15 4.30
C LEU A 295 -3.91 -23.58 3.80
N LYS A 296 -4.08 -24.56 4.67
CA LYS A 296 -4.44 -25.94 4.29
C LYS A 296 -5.74 -25.99 3.48
N ILE A 297 -6.69 -25.08 3.75
CA ILE A 297 -7.95 -24.96 2.99
C ILE A 297 -7.69 -24.52 1.55
N ALA A 298 -6.71 -23.63 1.34
CA ALA A 298 -6.31 -23.21 0.00
C ALA A 298 -5.51 -24.30 -0.72
N ASP A 299 -4.68 -25.06 0.01
CA ASP A 299 -3.91 -26.18 -0.55
C ASP A 299 -4.82 -27.29 -1.09
N GLU A 300 -5.97 -27.55 -0.47
CA GLU A 300 -6.99 -28.48 -1.00
C GLU A 300 -7.55 -28.06 -2.36
N ALA A 301 -7.47 -26.78 -2.70
CA ALA A 301 -7.92 -26.21 -3.97
C ALA A 301 -6.77 -26.00 -4.97
N TYR A 302 -5.56 -26.47 -4.65
CA TYR A 302 -4.41 -26.41 -5.55
C TYR A 302 -4.53 -27.44 -6.68
N GLU A 303 -4.25 -27.00 -7.90
CA GLU A 303 -4.34 -27.74 -9.16
C GLU A 303 -2.93 -27.88 -9.74
N GLY A 304 -2.12 -28.78 -9.19
CA GLY A 304 -0.73 -29.04 -9.59
C GLY A 304 0.05 -29.84 -8.55
#